data_AF-A0A512DHI9-F1
#
_entry.id   AF-A0A512DHI9-F1
#
_cell.length_a   1.000
_cell.length_b   1.000
_cell.length_c   1.000
_cell.angle_alpha   90.00
_cell.angle_beta   90.00
_cell.angle_gamma   90.00
#
_symmetry.space_group_name_H-M   'P 1'
#
loop_
_entity.id
_entity.type
_entity.pdbx_description
1 polymer ?
#
loop_
_entity_poly.entity_id
_entity_poly.type
_entity_poly.pdbx_seq_one_letter_code
_entity_poly.pdbx_strand_id
1 'polypeptide(L)' 'MKSRFSIGAVLSLIMLGACSTGQVLGTGAGAAGGYAVDGKRGAVIGGVGGGILGGLLD' A
#
# COMPACT_ATOMS: atom_id res chain seq x y z
N MET A 1 -2.80 24.78 -26.86
CA MET A 1 -2.49 23.36 -26.59
C MET A 1 -1.44 23.26 -25.46
N LYS A 2 -1.83 23.44 -24.18
CA LYS A 2 -0.92 23.34 -23.02
C LYS A 2 -1.52 22.62 -21.80
N SER A 3 -2.83 22.36 -21.80
CA SER A 3 -3.57 21.89 -20.62
C SER A 3 -3.66 20.37 -20.45
N ARG A 4 -3.17 19.54 -21.38
CA ARG A 4 -3.29 18.08 -21.30
C ARG A 4 -2.13 17.40 -20.56
N PHE A 5 -0.97 18.08 -20.46
CA PHE A 5 0.20 17.58 -19.76
C PHE A 5 0.02 17.59 -18.23
N SER A 6 -0.70 18.60 -17.71
CA SER A 6 -0.96 18.74 -16.27
C SER A 6 -1.91 17.67 -15.73
N ILE A 7 -2.92 17.27 -16.51
CA ILE A 7 -3.91 16.27 -16.08
C ILE A 7 -3.27 14.88 -15.96
N GLY A 8 -2.43 14.49 -16.92
CA GLY A 8 -1.69 13.22 -16.86
C GLY A 8 -0.73 13.15 -15.67
N ALA A 9 -0.01 14.24 -15.38
CA ALA A 9 0.90 14.32 -14.25
C ALA A 9 0.17 14.22 -12.89
N VAL A 10 -0.98 14.88 -12.77
CA VAL A 10 -1.82 14.82 -11.56
C VAL A 10 -2.39 13.41 -11.36
N LEU A 11 -2.87 12.75 -12.42
CA LEU A 11 -3.32 11.36 -12.35
C LEU A 11 -2.19 10.40 -11.94
N SER A 12 -0.97 10.60 -12.45
CA SER A 12 0.18 9.79 -12.03
C SER A 12 0.55 10.03 -10.56
N LEU A 13 0.44 11.25 -10.05
CA LEU A 13 0.70 11.58 -8.64
C LEU A 13 -0.35 10.98 -7.70
N ILE A 14 -1.62 10.97 -8.12
CA ILE A 14 -2.72 10.34 -7.37
C ILE A 14 -2.54 8.83 -7.35
N MET A 15 -2.18 8.21 -8.47
CA MET A 15 -1.89 6.76 -8.54
C MET A 15 -0.64 6.40 -7.73
N LEU A 16 0.41 7.22 -7.74
CA LEU A 16 1.58 6.99 -6.90
C LEU A 16 1.25 7.13 -5.40
N GLY A 17 0.36 8.05 -5.05
CA GLY A 17 -0.16 8.21 -3.70
C GLY A 17 -1.06 7.06 -3.27
N ALA A 18 -1.89 6.54 -4.18
CA ALA A 18 -2.73 5.36 -3.95
C ALA A 18 -1.86 4.11 -3.72
N CYS A 19 -0.86 3.88 -4.58
CA CYS A 19 0.09 2.77 -4.47
C CYS A 19 0.89 2.79 -3.17
N SER A 20 1.24 4.00 -2.71
CA SER A 20 1.88 4.19 -1.42
C SER A 20 0.89 3.94 -0.26
N THR A 21 -0.37 4.35 -0.41
CA THR A 21 -1.40 4.18 0.62
C THR A 21 -1.80 2.71 0.78
N GLY A 22 -2.01 1.98 -0.32
CA GLY A 22 -2.35 0.54 -0.30
C GLY A 22 -1.25 -0.31 0.33
N GLN A 23 0.01 -0.03 0.01
CA GLN A 23 1.16 -0.70 0.66
C GLN A 23 1.27 -0.35 2.15
N VAL A 24 1.10 0.91 2.54
CA VAL A 24 1.22 1.35 3.95
C VAL A 24 0.04 0.84 4.80
N LEU A 25 -1.19 0.90 4.28
CA LEU A 25 -2.35 0.31 4.96
C LEU A 25 -2.24 -1.21 5.01
N GLY A 26 -1.83 -1.85 3.92
CA GLY A 26 -1.66 -3.29 3.84
C GLY A 26 -0.59 -3.80 4.79
N THR A 27 0.56 -3.11 4.89
CA THR A 27 1.60 -3.44 5.88
C THR A 27 1.09 -3.27 7.31
N GLY A 28 0.41 -2.16 7.62
CA GLY A 28 -0.13 -1.91 8.96
C GLY A 28 -1.22 -2.91 9.37
N ALA A 29 -2.22 -3.12 8.51
CA ALA A 29 -3.32 -4.05 8.75
C ALA A 29 -2.84 -5.51 8.79
N GLY A 30 -1.93 -5.87 7.88
CA GLY A 30 -1.32 -7.19 7.86
C GLY A 30 -0.45 -7.45 9.08
N ALA A 31 0.32 -6.47 9.55
CA ALA A 31 1.13 -6.61 10.77
C ALA A 31 0.25 -6.72 12.02
N ALA A 32 -0.81 -5.91 12.13
CA ALA A 32 -1.74 -5.98 13.24
C ALA A 32 -2.50 -7.32 13.29
N GLY A 33 -3.04 -7.76 12.14
CA GLY A 33 -3.74 -9.04 12.02
C GLY A 33 -2.82 -10.23 12.25
N GLY A 34 -1.62 -10.20 11.67
CA GLY A 34 -0.61 -11.23 11.88
C GLY A 34 -0.15 -11.30 13.33
N TYR A 35 -0.01 -10.16 14.03
CA TYR A 35 0.32 -10.15 15.46
C TYR A 35 -0.76 -10.81 16.31
N ALA A 36 -2.03 -10.64 15.97
CA ALA A 36 -3.13 -11.27 16.68
C ALA A 36 -3.12 -12.81 16.55
N VAL A 37 -2.56 -13.35 15.46
CA VAL A 37 -2.48 -14.79 15.21
C VAL A 37 -1.20 -15.40 15.81
N ASP A 38 -0.03 -14.84 15.51
CA ASP A 38 1.28 -15.43 15.81
C ASP A 38 2.25 -14.48 16.55
N GLY A 39 1.72 -13.42 17.18
CA GLY A 39 2.51 -12.45 17.93
C GLY A 39 3.59 -11.78 17.08
N LYS A 40 4.79 -11.59 17.62
CA LYS A 40 5.86 -10.84 16.94
C LYS A 40 6.24 -11.41 15.57
N ARG A 41 6.20 -12.73 15.39
CA ARG A 41 6.52 -13.36 14.09
C ARG A 41 5.41 -13.11 13.09
N GLY A 42 4.16 -13.26 13.53
CA GLY A 42 3.00 -12.94 12.72
C GLY A 42 2.94 -11.47 12.30
N ALA A 43 3.36 -10.53 13.14
CA ALA A 43 3.46 -9.12 12.73
C ALA A 43 4.42 -8.89 11.57
N VAL A 44 5.57 -9.57 11.58
CA VAL A 44 6.57 -9.42 10.51
C VAL A 44 6.06 -10.07 9.22
N ILE A 45 5.54 -11.29 9.29
CA ILE A 45 5.07 -12.02 8.10
C ILE A 45 3.80 -11.35 7.54
N GLY A 46 2.85 -11.03 8.41
CA GLY A 46 1.61 -10.35 8.05
C GLY A 46 1.87 -8.93 7.56
N GLY A 47 2.83 -8.21 8.13
CA GLY A 47 3.20 -6.87 7.68
C GLY A 47 3.84 -6.89 6.30
N VAL A 48 4.83 -7.76 6.07
CA VAL A 48 5.45 -7.91 4.75
C VAL A 48 4.44 -8.42 3.73
N GLY A 49 3.67 -9.45 4.07
CA GLY A 49 2.66 -10.04 3.19
C GLY A 49 1.53 -9.07 2.85
N GLY A 50 1.00 -8.36 3.84
CA GLY A 50 -0.05 -7.36 3.65
C GLY A 50 0.43 -6.13 2.89
N GLY A 51 1.69 -5.73 3.05
CA GLY A 51 2.32 -4.68 2.25
C GLY A 51 2.43 -5.04 0.79
N ILE A 52 2.94 -6.25 0.51
CA ILE A 52 3.03 -6.77 -0.86
C ILE A 52 1.62 -6.89 -1.46
N LEU A 53 0.65 -7.48 -0.74
CA LEU A 53 -0.72 -7.62 -1.23
C LEU A 53 -1.36 -6.25 -1.49
N GLY A 54 -1.19 -5.30 -0.57
CA GLY A 54 -1.72 -3.95 -0.69
C GLY A 54 -1.08 -3.14 -1.81
N GLY A 55 0.14 -3.46 -2.22
CA GLY A 55 0.77 -2.90 -3.43
C GLY A 55 0.47 -3.66 -4.71
N LEU A 56 0.00 -4.90 -4.62
CA LEU A 56 -0.42 -5.71 -5.77
C LEU A 56 -1.89 -5.50 -6.14
N LEU A 57 -2.70 -5.11 -5.15
CA LEU A 57 -4.14 -4.84 -5.28
C LEU A 57 -4.45 -3.37 -5.55
N ASP A 58 -3.45 -2.48 -5.47
CA ASP A 58 -3.50 -1.11 -5.97
C ASP A 58 -3.16 -1.06 -7.47
#